data_AF-A0A972TWP1-F1
#
_entry.id   AF-A0A972TWP1-F1
#
_cell.length_a   1.000
_cell.length_b   1.000
_cell.length_c   1.000
_cell.angle_alpha   90.00
_cell.angle_beta   90.00
_cell.angle_gamma   90.00
#
_symmetry.space_group_name_H-M   'P 1'
#
loop_
_entity.id
_entity.type
_entity.pdbx_description
1 polymer ?
#
loop_
_entity_poly.entity_id
_entity_poly.type
_entity_poly.pdbx_seq_one_letter_code
_entity_poly.pdbx_strand_id
1 'polypeptide(L)'
;MMDKGQALKRIEELRALIDYHNRRYYQIDDPEITDAEYDELMSELIALEEEFGPYIDITASPTQRVGAPPLEKFGAARHLSPMLSLSNAFNSEDIIEFDERIKRFL
;
A
#
# COMPACT_ATOMS: atom_id res chain seq x y z
N MET A 1 29.67 -13.17 8.89
CA MET A 1 28.38 -13.54 9.51
C MET A 1 28.18 -12.59 10.68
N MET A 2 27.14 -11.78 10.62
CA MET A 2 26.76 -10.89 11.71
C MET A 2 26.28 -11.75 12.89
N ASP A 3 26.61 -11.36 14.12
CA ASP A 3 26.06 -12.06 15.28
C ASP A 3 24.55 -11.82 15.38
N LYS A 4 23.78 -12.79 15.88
CA LYS A 4 22.33 -12.70 15.99
C LYS A 4 21.89 -11.43 16.75
N GLY A 5 22.59 -11.08 17.83
CA GLY A 5 22.29 -9.87 18.59
C GLY A 5 22.53 -8.58 17.79
N GLN A 6 23.56 -8.59 16.94
CA GLN A 6 23.87 -7.45 16.05
C GLN A 6 22.86 -7.33 14.90
N ALA A 7 22.46 -8.45 14.31
CA ALA A 7 21.45 -8.48 13.25
C ALA A 7 20.10 -7.96 13.73
N LEU A 8 19.62 -8.42 14.89
CA LEU A 8 18.37 -7.93 15.48
C LEU A 8 18.40 -6.44 15.78
N LYS A 9 19.53 -5.93 16.29
CA LYS A 9 19.71 -4.50 16.52
C LYS A 9 19.68 -3.72 15.20
N ARG A 10 20.35 -4.23 14.17
CA ARG A 10 20.38 -3.60 12.84
C ARG A 10 19.01 -3.58 12.18
N ILE A 11 18.23 -4.64 12.30
CA ILE A 11 16.84 -4.70 11.82
C ILE A 11 16.00 -3.59 12.46
N GLU A 12 16.06 -3.41 13.77
CA GLU A 12 15.31 -2.35 14.47
C GLU A 12 15.78 -0.95 14.05
N GLU A 13 17.09 -0.75 13.86
CA GLU A 13 17.64 0.51 13.33
C GLU A 13 17.13 0.81 11.92
N LEU A 14 17.15 -0.18 11.01
CA LEU A 14 16.68 -0.04 9.63
C LEU A 14 15.18 0.23 9.58
N ARG A 15 14.38 -0.47 10.39
CA ARG A 15 12.93 -0.23 10.48
C ARG A 15 12.63 1.21 10.88
N ALA A 16 13.33 1.71 11.90
CA ALA A 16 13.15 3.09 12.37
C ALA A 16 13.58 4.13 11.31
N LEU A 17 14.70 3.91 10.63
CA LEU A 17 15.19 4.77 9.55
C LEU A 17 14.22 4.80 8.37
N ILE A 18 13.77 3.63 7.90
CA ILE A 18 12.84 3.51 6.77
C ILE A 18 11.50 4.16 7.12
N ASP A 19 10.95 3.93 8.31
CA ASP A 19 9.71 4.59 8.74
C ASP A 19 9.86 6.12 8.83
N TYR A 20 11.01 6.62 9.29
CA TYR A 20 11.32 8.04 9.31
C TYR A 20 11.34 8.64 7.89
N HIS A 21 12.06 8.02 6.95
CA HIS A 21 12.13 8.50 5.57
C HIS A 21 10.80 8.35 4.83
N ASN A 22 10.05 7.28 5.09
CA ASN A 22 8.68 7.11 4.57
C ASN A 22 7.77 8.25 5.03
N ARG A 23 7.83 8.63 6.31
CA ARG A 23 7.05 9.77 6.81
C ARG A 23 7.42 11.06 6.08
N ARG A 24 8.71 11.32 5.87
CA ARG A 24 9.18 12.52 5.17
C ARG A 24 8.71 12.55 3.71
N TYR A 25 8.84 11.42 3.02
CA TYR A 25 8.44 11.29 1.62
C TYR A 25 6.92 11.39 1.46
N TYR A 26 6.14 10.60 2.20
CA TYR A 26 4.70 10.49 1.97
C TYR A 26 3.85 11.54 2.68
N GLN A 27 4.26 12.03 3.86
CA GLN A 27 3.41 12.94 4.66
C GLN A 27 3.89 14.38 4.64
N ILE A 28 5.21 14.60 4.63
CA ILE A 28 5.81 15.93 4.78
C ILE A 28 6.16 16.54 3.41
N ASP A 29 6.36 15.70 2.39
CA ASP A 29 6.81 16.10 1.04
C ASP A 29 8.18 16.81 1.08
N ASP A 30 9.08 16.32 1.95
CA ASP A 30 10.43 16.85 2.17
C ASP A 30 11.46 15.72 2.38
N PRO A 31 11.77 14.95 1.33
CA PRO A 31 12.69 13.81 1.42
C PRO A 31 14.14 14.25 1.71
N GLU A 32 14.79 13.54 2.63
CA GLU A 32 16.20 13.80 3.01
C GLU A 32 17.21 12.91 2.29
N ILE A 33 16.75 11.80 1.71
CA ILE A 33 17.58 10.84 0.97
C ILE A 33 17.00 10.61 -0.42
N THR A 34 17.86 10.21 -1.33
CA THR A 34 17.50 9.81 -2.68
C THR A 34 16.80 8.45 -2.70
N ASP A 35 16.06 8.17 -3.77
CA ASP A 35 15.41 6.87 -3.97
C ASP A 35 16.43 5.71 -3.92
N ALA A 36 17.64 5.91 -4.46
CA ALA A 36 18.69 4.90 -4.43
C ALA A 36 19.18 4.58 -3.01
N GLU A 37 19.36 5.60 -2.16
CA GLU A 37 19.73 5.40 -0.76
C GLU A 37 18.62 4.70 0.03
N TYR A 38 17.35 5.03 -0.27
CA TYR A 38 16.20 4.34 0.31
C TYR A 38 16.15 2.86 -0.12
N ASP A 39 16.36 2.59 -1.40
CA ASP A 39 16.38 1.23 -1.96
C ASP A 39 17.51 0.38 -1.35
N GLU A 40 18.68 0.96 -1.07
CA GLU A 40 19.77 0.28 -0.36
C GLU A 40 19.35 -0.11 1.07
N LEU A 41 18.74 0.81 1.83
CA LEU A 41 18.24 0.53 3.18
C LEU A 41 17.17 -0.56 3.18
N MET A 42 16.24 -0.49 2.22
CA MET A 42 15.16 -1.47 2.08
C MET A 42 15.71 -2.84 1.70
N SER A 43 16.66 -2.90 0.76
CA SER A 43 17.31 -4.15 0.36
C SER A 43 18.08 -4.80 1.51
N GLU A 44 18.79 -4.00 2.32
CA GLU A 44 19.47 -4.49 3.51
C GLU A 44 18.48 -5.08 4.53
N LEU A 45 17.36 -4.38 4.78
CA LEU A 45 16.34 -4.87 5.70
C LEU A 45 15.73 -6.18 5.22
N ILE A 46 15.39 -6.29 3.92
CA ILE A 46 14.84 -7.52 3.34
C ILE A 46 15.81 -8.70 3.52
N ALA A 47 17.10 -8.51 3.21
CA ALA A 47 18.09 -9.56 3.35
C ALA A 47 18.22 -10.05 4.81
N LEU A 48 18.21 -9.13 5.78
CA LEU A 48 18.26 -9.48 7.19
C LEU A 48 16.97 -10.16 7.67
N GLU A 49 15.80 -9.74 7.17
CA GLU A 49 14.52 -10.38 7.51
C GLU A 49 14.38 -11.77 6.88
N GLU A 50 14.96 -12.02 5.71
CA GLU A 50 15.04 -13.37 5.13
C GLU A 50 15.92 -14.30 5.97
N GLU A 51 17.05 -13.81 6.47
CA GLU A 51 17.99 -14.60 7.27
C GLU A 51 17.49 -14.83 8.70
N PHE A 52 16.85 -13.83 9.33
CA PHE A 52 16.46 -13.85 10.74
C PHE A 52 14.95 -13.88 11.01
N GLY A 53 14.13 -13.96 9.96
CA GLY A 53 12.66 -13.98 10.00
C GLY A 53 12.02 -14.88 11.06
N PRO A 54 12.54 -16.10 11.34
CA PRO A 54 12.00 -16.95 12.40
C PRO A 54 12.11 -16.38 13.83
N TYR A 55 12.92 -15.33 14.04
CA TYR A 55 13.20 -14.76 15.36
C TYR A 55 12.61 -13.36 15.58
N ILE A 56 11.91 -12.82 14.60
CA ILE A 56 11.36 -11.46 14.60
C ILE A 56 9.92 -11.47 14.12
N ASP A 57 9.14 -10.49 14.57
CA ASP A 57 7.83 -10.24 13.98
C ASP A 57 8.01 -9.46 12.67
N ILE A 58 7.75 -10.10 11.53
CA ILE A 58 7.81 -9.49 10.21
C ILE A 58 6.53 -8.73 9.85
N THR A 59 5.40 -9.01 10.52
CA THR A 59 4.08 -8.49 10.12
C THR A 59 3.97 -6.97 10.26
N ALA A 60 4.71 -6.39 11.21
CA ALA A 60 4.77 -4.94 11.43
C ALA A 60 5.86 -4.25 10.60
N SER A 61 6.66 -5.01 9.83
CA SER A 61 7.81 -4.46 9.10
C SER A 61 7.39 -3.51 7.96
N PRO A 62 8.16 -2.43 7.70
CA PRO A 62 7.98 -1.62 6.50
C PRO A 62 8.05 -2.43 5.20
N THR A 63 8.76 -3.57 5.18
CA THR A 63 8.86 -4.46 4.00
C THR A 63 7.51 -5.08 3.61
N GLN A 64 6.56 -5.18 4.55
CA GLN A 64 5.23 -5.73 4.32
C GLN A 64 4.19 -4.68 3.92
N ARG A 65 4.53 -3.37 3.98
CA ARG A 65 3.61 -2.29 3.62
C ARG A 65 3.69 -2.03 2.12
N VAL A 66 2.57 -2.22 1.42
CA VAL A 66 2.44 -1.79 0.02
C VAL A 66 1.70 -0.44 -0.03
N GLY A 67 2.43 0.60 -0.42
CA GLY A 67 1.91 1.97 -0.52
C GLY A 67 1.80 2.69 0.82
N ALA A 68 1.52 3.99 0.76
CA ALA A 68 1.31 4.82 1.94
C ALA A 68 -0.17 4.87 2.32
N PRO A 69 -0.51 4.99 3.62
CA PRO A 69 -1.88 5.31 4.01
C PRO A 69 -2.31 6.63 3.35
N PRO A 70 -3.57 6.74 2.91
CA PRO A 70 -4.08 7.95 2.28
C PRO A 70 -3.87 9.16 3.20
N LEU A 71 -3.41 10.27 2.61
CA LEU A 71 -3.23 11.53 3.34
C LEU A 71 -4.53 11.93 4.04
N GLU A 72 -4.46 12.20 5.35
CA GLU A 72 -5.60 12.71 6.14
C GLU A 72 -6.17 14.04 5.61
N LYS A 73 -5.44 14.72 4.70
CA LYS A 73 -5.89 15.97 4.06
C LYS A 73 -7.15 15.81 3.22
N PHE A 74 -7.49 14.60 2.80
CA PHE A 74 -8.68 14.35 2.00
C PHE A 74 -9.80 13.78 2.88
N GLY A 75 -10.68 14.67 3.33
CA GLY A 75 -11.95 14.28 3.95
C GLY A 75 -12.92 13.70 2.93
N ALA A 76 -13.89 12.92 3.42
CA ALA A 76 -14.99 12.44 2.57
C ALA A 76 -15.81 13.62 2.02
N ALA A 77 -15.95 13.72 0.70
CA ALA A 77 -16.78 14.71 0.05
C ALA A 77 -18.16 14.12 -0.25
N ARG A 78 -19.23 14.83 0.15
CA ARG A 78 -20.60 14.43 -0.17
C ARG A 78 -20.95 14.83 -1.60
N HIS A 79 -21.35 13.86 -2.43
CA HIS A 79 -21.87 14.15 -3.76
C HIS A 79 -23.24 14.87 -3.68
N LEU A 80 -23.43 15.90 -4.51
CA LEU A 80 -24.68 16.67 -4.60
C LEU A 80 -25.86 15.84 -5.15
N SER A 81 -25.56 14.72 -5.80
CA SER A 81 -26.54 13.76 -6.29
C SER A 81 -25.94 12.36 -6.20
N PRO A 82 -26.77 11.29 -6.14
CA PRO A 82 -26.27 9.93 -6.13
C PRO A 82 -25.44 9.64 -7.39
N MET A 83 -24.25 9.08 -7.22
CA MET A 83 -23.49 8.51 -8.33
C MET A 83 -24.08 7.14 -8.67
N LEU A 84 -24.95 7.09 -9.67
CA LEU A 84 -25.56 5.85 -10.11
C LEU A 84 -24.54 5.03 -10.91
N SER A 85 -24.46 3.73 -10.60
CA SER A 85 -23.71 2.78 -11.41
C SER A 85 -24.58 2.27 -12.56
N LEU A 86 -23.93 1.84 -13.64
CA LEU A 86 -24.57 1.02 -14.66
C LEU A 86 -24.78 -0.40 -14.12
N SER A 87 -25.86 -1.03 -14.56
CA SER A 87 -26.05 -2.47 -14.35
C SER A 87 -25.12 -3.23 -15.30
N ASN A 88 -24.58 -4.36 -14.83
CA ASN A 88 -23.73 -5.23 -15.63
C ASN A 88 -24.57 -6.10 -16.59
N ALA A 89 -23.94 -6.55 -17.67
CA ALA A 89 -24.41 -7.61 -18.55
C ALA A 89 -23.21 -8.51 -18.87
N PHE A 90 -23.36 -9.81 -18.65
CA PHE A 90 -22.29 -10.80 -18.76
C PHE A 90 -22.46 -11.73 -19.98
N ASN A 91 -23.66 -11.79 -20.55
CA ASN A 91 -23.99 -12.61 -21.71
C ASN A 91 -24.95 -11.88 -22.67
N SER A 92 -25.24 -12.51 -23.80
CA SER A 92 -26.14 -11.98 -24.83
C SER A 92 -27.58 -11.84 -24.35
N GLU A 93 -28.03 -12.76 -23.50
CA GLU A 93 -29.38 -12.82 -22.97
C GLU A 93 -29.68 -11.61 -22.08
N ASP A 94 -28.71 -11.18 -21.25
CA ASP A 94 -28.81 -10.00 -20.39
C ASP A 94 -29.10 -8.71 -21.20
N ILE A 95 -28.49 -8.61 -22.39
CA ILE A 95 -28.68 -7.47 -23.31
C ILE A 95 -30.08 -7.51 -23.95
N ILE A 96 -30.56 -8.69 -24.32
CA ILE A 96 -31.89 -8.88 -24.90
C ILE A 96 -32.96 -8.53 -23.86
N GLU A 97 -32.82 -9.03 -22.62
CA GLU A 97 -33.76 -8.71 -21.53
C GLU A 97 -33.78 -7.20 -21.20
N PHE A 98 -32.62 -6.55 -21.25
CA PHE A 98 -32.51 -5.09 -21.10
C PHE A 98 -33.29 -4.35 -22.19
N ASP A 99 -33.11 -4.72 -23.46
CA ASP A 99 -33.83 -4.13 -24.60
C ASP A 99 -35.35 -4.34 -24.49
N GLU A 100 -35.78 -5.54 -24.14
CA GLU A 100 -37.21 -5.81 -23.92
C GLU A 100 -37.80 -4.98 -22.78
N ARG A 101 -37.04 -4.80 -21.68
CA ARG A 101 -37.49 -3.98 -20.54
C ARG A 101 -37.67 -2.53 -20.95
N ILE A 102 -36.78 -1.98 -21.77
CA ILE A 102 -36.94 -0.62 -22.31
C ILE A 102 -38.17 -0.54 -23.21
N LYS A 103 -38.36 -1.50 -24.11
CA LYS A 103 -39.52 -1.53 -25.01
C LYS A 103 -40.86 -1.68 -24.31
N ARG A 104 -40.91 -2.35 -23.15
CA ARG A 104 -42.12 -2.43 -22.29
C ARG A 104 -42.40 -1.15 -21.50
N PHE A 105 -41.37 -0.32 -21.30
CA PHE A 105 -41.47 0.92 -20.54
C PHE A 105 -41.90 2.12 -21.41
N LEU A 106 -41.63 2.06 -22.72
CA LEU A 106 -42.05 3.04 -23.74
C LEU A 106 -43.46 2.75 -24.25
#